data_AF-F0GJB0-F1
#
_entry.id   AF-F0GJB0-F1
#
_cell.length_a   1.000
_cell.length_b   1.000
_cell.length_c   1.000
_cell.angle_alpha   90.00
_cell.angle_beta   90.00
_cell.angle_gamma   90.00
#
_symmetry.space_group_name_H-M   'P 1'
#
loop_
_entity.id
_entity.type
_entity.pdbx_description
1 polymer ?
#
loop_
_entity_poly.entity_id
_entity_poly.type
_entity_poly.pdbx_seq_one_letter_code
_entity_poly.pdbx_strand_id
1 'polypeptide(L)'
;MMSLVNTAIGRSFAAGMTDDVLAGLLADEPVRLAGRAAQADDAFRARLAQIRDEGLDFAFDAPVPGIATVAAPVFDHTGSIRLVIAIIGSSRGFPRGPDSALAQALLAATRRLSWRFGWIGA
;
A
#
# COMPACT_ATOMS: atom_id res chain seq x y z
N MET A 1 8.44 -12.10 -2.41
CA MET A 1 7.07 -11.80 -1.93
C MET A 1 7.17 -10.67 -0.91
N MET A 2 6.22 -9.73 -0.89
CA MET A 2 6.20 -8.61 0.07
C MET A 2 5.20 -8.89 1.19
N SER A 3 5.46 -8.33 2.38
CA SER A 3 4.57 -8.46 3.54
C SER A 3 3.36 -7.54 3.41
N LEU A 4 2.17 -8.07 3.69
CA LEU A 4 0.91 -7.31 3.66
C LEU A 4 0.81 -6.30 4.79
N VAL A 5 1.49 -6.55 5.90
CA VAL A 5 1.46 -5.69 7.09
C VAL A 5 2.65 -4.73 7.12
N ASN A 6 3.85 -5.21 6.76
CA ASN A 6 5.08 -4.45 7.01
C ASN A 6 5.53 -3.55 5.85
N THR A 7 4.99 -3.74 4.64
CA THR A 7 5.43 -2.95 3.47
C THR A 7 4.33 -2.04 2.97
N ALA A 8 4.69 -0.86 2.46
CA ALA A 8 3.71 0.07 1.92
C ALA A 8 2.92 -0.53 0.75
N ILE A 9 3.61 -1.28 -0.11
CA ILE A 9 3.00 -1.97 -1.25
C ILE A 9 1.98 -3.01 -0.77
N GLY A 10 2.36 -3.84 0.20
CA GLY A 10 1.49 -4.88 0.74
C GLY A 10 0.26 -4.29 1.44
N ARG A 11 0.43 -3.22 2.22
CA ARG A 11 -0.69 -2.52 2.87
C ARG A 11 -1.61 -1.85 1.86
N SER A 12 -1.07 -1.26 0.79
CA SER A 12 -1.87 -0.73 -0.32
C SER A 12 -2.74 -1.80 -0.95
N PHE A 13 -2.21 -3.01 -1.21
CA PHE A 13 -3.03 -4.12 -1.69
C PHE A 13 -4.07 -4.58 -0.66
N ALA A 14 -3.66 -4.76 0.59
CA ALA A 14 -4.54 -5.19 1.67
C ALA A 14 -5.72 -4.22 1.89
N ALA A 15 -5.51 -2.92 1.69
CA ALA A 15 -6.55 -1.91 1.86
C ALA A 15 -7.74 -2.08 0.89
N GLY A 16 -7.53 -2.71 -0.27
CA GLY A 16 -8.56 -2.98 -1.27
C GLY A 16 -9.13 -4.40 -1.25
N MET A 17 -8.79 -5.23 -0.25
CA MET A 17 -9.30 -6.59 -0.11
C MET A 17 -10.53 -6.62 0.81
N THR A 18 -11.40 -7.61 0.62
CA THR A 18 -12.44 -7.94 1.59
C THR A 18 -11.81 -8.57 2.83
N ASP A 19 -12.48 -8.47 3.98
CA ASP A 19 -11.97 -9.00 5.25
C ASP A 19 -11.70 -10.51 5.19
N ASP A 20 -12.55 -11.29 4.51
CA ASP A 20 -12.37 -12.74 4.37
C ASP A 20 -11.13 -13.10 3.54
N VAL A 21 -10.92 -12.40 2.41
CA VAL A 21 -9.75 -12.61 1.55
C VAL A 21 -8.48 -12.20 2.28
N LEU A 22 -8.52 -11.06 2.98
CA LEU A 22 -7.39 -10.56 3.74
C LEU A 22 -7.04 -11.51 4.89
N ALA A 23 -8.03 -12.04 5.62
CA ALA A 23 -7.82 -13.00 6.70
C ALA A 23 -7.12 -14.28 6.22
N GLY A 24 -7.56 -14.83 5.07
CA GLY A 24 -6.91 -16.00 4.47
C GLY A 24 -5.45 -15.72 4.07
N LEU A 25 -5.19 -14.57 3.44
CA LEU A 25 -3.84 -14.20 3.01
C LEU A 25 -2.89 -13.93 4.18
N LEU A 26 -3.40 -13.37 5.28
CA LEU A 26 -2.63 -13.15 6.51
C LEU A 26 -2.30 -14.47 7.22
N ALA A 27 -3.21 -15.44 7.21
CA ALA A 27 -2.97 -16.77 7.76
C ALA A 27 -1.83 -17.51 7.01
N ASP A 28 -1.74 -17.32 5.69
CA ASP A 28 -0.70 -17.90 4.84
C ASP A 28 0.62 -17.08 4.82
N GLU A 29 0.62 -15.86 5.33
CA GLU A 29 1.78 -14.95 5.27
C GLU A 29 3.05 -15.51 5.95
N PRO A 30 2.99 -16.16 7.13
CA PRO A 30 4.17 -16.76 7.76
C PRO A 30 4.82 -17.82 6.87
N VAL A 31 4.01 -18.65 6.19
CA VAL A 31 4.51 -19.66 5.25
C VAL A 31 5.22 -18.98 4.07
N ARG A 32 4.63 -17.91 3.54
CA ARG A 32 5.18 -17.14 2.40
C ARG A 32 6.44 -16.34 2.75
N LEU A 33 6.66 -16.00 4.02
CA LEU A 33 7.76 -15.16 4.49
C LEU A 33 8.77 -15.88 5.40
N ALA A 34 8.81 -17.22 5.36
CA ALA A 34 9.73 -18.05 6.14
C ALA A 34 9.63 -17.82 7.66
N GLY A 35 8.40 -17.86 8.19
CA GLY A 35 8.08 -17.77 9.62
C GLY A 35 7.90 -16.35 10.15
N ARG A 36 8.07 -15.31 9.31
CA ARG A 36 7.80 -13.92 9.73
C ARG A 36 6.29 -13.66 9.72
N ALA A 37 5.66 -13.90 10.87
CA ALA A 37 4.29 -13.49 11.12
C ALA A 37 4.23 -11.99 11.42
N ALA A 38 3.24 -11.31 10.87
CA ALA A 38 2.89 -9.95 11.24
C ALA A 38 1.46 -9.96 11.79
N GLN A 39 1.23 -9.25 12.90
CA GLN A 39 -0.10 -9.18 13.49
C GLN A 39 -0.93 -8.11 12.78
N ALA A 40 -2.12 -8.51 12.32
CA ALA A 40 -3.16 -7.60 11.87
C ALA A 40 -3.94 -7.06 13.09
N ASP A 41 -3.27 -6.20 13.85
CA ASP A 41 -3.82 -5.52 15.02
C ASP A 41 -4.73 -4.34 14.63
N ASP A 42 -5.25 -3.65 15.63
CA ASP A 42 -6.11 -2.47 15.42
C ASP A 42 -5.36 -1.34 14.71
N ALA A 43 -4.05 -1.21 14.92
CA ALA A 43 -3.22 -0.22 14.23
C ALA A 43 -3.11 -0.52 12.74
N PHE A 44 -2.95 -1.79 12.36
CA PHE A 44 -3.00 -2.22 10.96
C PHE A 44 -4.36 -1.92 10.33
N ARG A 45 -5.47 -2.24 11.00
CA ARG A 45 -6.83 -1.93 10.49
C ARG A 45 -7.06 -0.43 10.30
N ALA A 46 -6.65 0.38 11.28
CA ALA A 46 -6.69 1.84 11.18
C ALA A 46 -5.84 2.33 10.00
N ARG A 47 -4.65 1.74 9.79
CA ARG A 47 -3.81 2.09 8.65
C ARG A 47 -4.46 1.75 7.32
N LEU A 48 -5.13 0.60 7.19
CA LEU A 48 -5.86 0.26 5.96
C LEU A 48 -7.01 1.24 5.69
N ALA A 49 -7.71 1.70 6.73
CA ALA A 49 -8.75 2.72 6.60
C ALA A 49 -8.17 4.05 6.09
N GLN A 50 -7.03 4.48 6.65
CA GLN A 50 -6.32 5.67 6.17
C GLN A 50 -5.87 5.54 4.72
N ILE A 51 -5.40 4.37 4.29
CA ILE A 51 -4.99 4.13 2.90
C ILE A 51 -6.19 4.20 1.95
N ARG A 52 -7.37 3.72 2.37
CA ARG A 52 -8.60 3.86 1.57
C ARG A 52 -9.03 5.30 1.40
N ASP A 53 -8.82 6.13 2.42
CA ASP A 53 -9.15 7.56 2.39
C ASP A 53 -8.12 8.39 1.58
N GLU A 54 -6.82 8.23 1.89
CA GLU A 54 -5.75 9.02 1.28
C GLU A 54 -5.30 8.50 -0.09
N GLY A 55 -5.54 7.21 -0.39
CA GLY A 55 -5.11 6.57 -1.63
C GLY A 55 -3.60 6.36 -1.73
N LEU A 56 -2.88 6.37 -0.60
CA LEU A 56 -1.43 6.17 -0.54
C LEU A 56 -0.98 5.60 0.80
N ASP A 57 0.21 5.03 0.81
CA ASP A 57 0.86 4.54 2.02
C ASP A 57 2.37 4.84 2.01
N PHE A 58 2.96 4.97 3.19
CA PHE A 58 4.38 5.15 3.39
C PHE A 58 4.96 4.06 4.32
N ALA A 59 6.18 3.63 4.04
CA ALA A 59 6.99 2.80 4.94
C ALA A 59 8.39 3.39 5.05
N PHE A 60 8.93 3.46 6.26
CA PHE A 60 10.26 4.02 6.54
C PHE A 60 11.03 3.06 7.43
N ASP A 61 12.27 2.78 7.05
CA ASP A 61 13.29 2.06 7.84
C ASP A 61 12.89 0.62 8.26
N ALA A 62 11.75 0.14 7.75
CA ALA A 62 11.24 -1.21 7.92
C ALA A 62 10.61 -1.68 6.60
N PRO A 63 10.86 -2.94 6.18
CA PRO A 63 11.69 -3.95 6.84
C PRO A 63 13.20 -3.75 6.62
N VAL A 64 13.61 -2.76 5.80
CA VAL A 64 15.02 -2.48 5.50
C VAL A 64 15.42 -1.12 6.10
N PRO A 65 16.37 -1.08 7.04
CA PRO A 65 16.88 0.18 7.60
C PRO A 65 17.46 1.10 6.51
N GLY A 66 17.18 2.40 6.58
CA GLY A 66 17.69 3.38 5.63
C GLY A 66 16.89 3.49 4.33
N ILE A 67 15.80 2.72 4.18
CA ILE A 67 14.94 2.73 2.99
C ILE A 67 13.59 3.34 3.31
N ALA A 68 13.11 4.20 2.42
CA ALA A 68 11.75 4.69 2.40
C ALA A 68 11.01 4.21 1.16
N THR A 69 9.70 4.03 1.30
CA THR A 69 8.79 3.70 0.21
C THR A 69 7.52 4.52 0.36
N VAL A 70 7.04 5.07 -0.76
CA VAL A 70 5.65 5.53 -0.90
C VAL A 70 4.98 4.67 -1.97
N ALA A 71 3.76 4.21 -1.70
CA ALA A 71 2.99 3.36 -2.60
C ALA A 71 1.58 3.89 -2.76
N ALA A 72 1.01 3.75 -3.97
CA ALA A 72 -0.37 4.11 -4.25
C ALA A 72 -1.01 3.08 -5.20
N PRO A 73 -2.27 2.68 -4.96
CA PRO A 73 -2.98 1.72 -5.79
C PRO A 73 -3.49 2.34 -7.08
N VAL A 74 -3.64 1.49 -8.09
CA VAL A 74 -4.35 1.76 -9.34
C VAL A 74 -5.55 0.84 -9.40
N PHE A 75 -6.73 1.41 -9.63
CA PHE A 75 -7.99 0.70 -9.64
C PHE A 75 -8.46 0.41 -11.06
N ASP A 76 -9.25 -0.64 -11.23
CA ASP A 76 -10.01 -0.90 -12.46
C ASP A 76 -11.45 -0.39 -12.37
N HIS A 77 -12.20 -0.58 -13.46
CA HIS A 77 -13.62 -0.23 -13.58
C HIS A 77 -14.54 -0.81 -12.50
N THR A 78 -14.12 -1.85 -11.76
CA THR A 78 -14.89 -2.43 -10.65
C THR A 78 -14.54 -1.81 -9.29
N GLY A 79 -13.54 -0.93 -9.25
CA GLY A 79 -12.98 -0.43 -7.99
C GLY A 79 -11.97 -1.38 -7.34
N SER A 80 -11.61 -2.47 -8.02
CA SER A 80 -10.59 -3.42 -7.53
C SER A 80 -9.19 -2.91 -7.83
N ILE A 81 -8.24 -3.18 -6.93
CA ILE A 81 -6.83 -2.81 -7.16
C ILE A 81 -6.25 -3.70 -8.26
N ARG A 82 -5.89 -3.09 -9.39
CA ARG A 82 -5.28 -3.77 -10.53
C ARG A 82 -3.76 -3.88 -10.40
N LEU A 83 -3.13 -2.86 -9.83
CA LEU A 83 -1.70 -2.81 -9.51
C LEU A 83 -1.42 -1.75 -8.43
N VAL A 84 -0.21 -1.76 -7.88
CA VAL A 84 0.29 -0.72 -6.98
C VAL A 84 1.58 -0.16 -7.57
N ILE A 85 1.72 1.16 -7.58
CA ILE A 85 2.96 1.85 -7.98
C ILE A 85 3.69 2.27 -6.71
N ALA A 86 4.98 2.00 -6.66
CA ALA A 86 5.82 2.38 -5.54
C ALA A 86 7.06 3.14 -5.98
N ILE A 87 7.44 4.12 -5.18
CA ILE A 87 8.70 4.86 -5.30
C ILE A 87 9.52 4.52 -4.05
N ILE A 88 10.75 4.06 -4.27
CA ILE A 88 11.65 3.58 -3.23
C ILE A 88 12.92 4.43 -3.29
N GLY A 89 13.44 4.84 -2.13
CA GLY A 89 14.68 5.61 -2.04
C GLY A 89 15.30 5.56 -0.65
N SER A 90 16.37 6.33 -0.45
CA SER A 90 16.94 6.51 0.90
C SER A 90 15.92 7.17 1.81
N SER A 91 15.76 6.69 3.05
CA SER A 91 14.88 7.30 4.04
C SER A 91 15.36 8.69 4.48
N ARG A 92 16.65 8.98 4.30
CA ARG A 92 17.23 10.29 4.57
C ARG A 92 16.79 11.28 3.48
N GLY A 93 16.06 12.31 3.88
CA GLY A 93 15.56 13.33 2.96
C GLY A 93 14.38 12.87 2.09
N PHE A 94 13.84 11.67 2.30
CA PHE A 94 12.63 11.24 1.61
C PHE A 94 11.43 12.10 2.04
N PRO A 95 10.63 12.64 1.10
CA PRO A 95 9.47 13.44 1.46
C PRO A 95 8.49 12.65 2.34
N ARG A 96 8.06 13.25 3.44
CA ARG A 96 7.14 12.64 4.39
C ARG A 96 5.77 13.29 4.25
N GLY A 97 4.75 12.46 4.14
CA GLY A 97 3.36 12.90 4.16
C GLY A 97 2.73 13.12 2.78
N PRO A 98 1.39 13.11 2.75
CA PRO A 98 0.59 13.12 1.52
C PRO A 98 0.74 14.44 0.73
N ASP A 99 1.06 15.55 1.40
CA ASP A 99 1.16 16.88 0.77
C ASP A 99 2.48 17.11 0.04
N SER A 100 3.41 16.17 0.10
CA SER A 100 4.68 16.29 -0.62
C SER A 100 4.50 16.22 -2.14
N ALA A 101 5.33 16.98 -2.87
CA ALA A 101 5.31 16.96 -4.34
C ALA A 101 5.47 15.55 -4.93
N LEU A 102 6.26 14.70 -4.27
CA LEU A 102 6.44 13.29 -4.66
C LEU A 102 5.14 12.50 -4.51
N ALA A 103 4.46 12.62 -3.37
CA ALA A 103 3.21 11.91 -3.12
C ALA A 103 2.10 12.38 -4.07
N GLN A 104 1.99 13.70 -4.28
CA GLN A 104 1.02 14.28 -5.22
C GLN A 104 1.28 13.83 -6.67
N ALA A 105 2.54 13.77 -7.09
CA ALA A 105 2.90 13.26 -8.42
C ALA A 105 2.54 11.78 -8.58
N LEU A 106 2.79 10.96 -7.55
CA LEU A 106 2.42 9.55 -7.54
C LEU A 106 0.90 9.36 -7.60
N LEU A 107 0.15 10.05 -6.75
CA LEU A 107 -1.32 10.04 -6.77
C LEU A 107 -1.87 10.45 -8.15
N ALA A 108 -1.33 11.50 -8.75
CA ALA A 108 -1.76 11.94 -10.07
C ALA A 108 -1.48 10.87 -11.14
N ALA A 109 -0.34 10.17 -11.06
CA ALA A 109 0.00 9.09 -11.96
C ALA A 109 -0.93 7.88 -11.80
N THR A 110 -1.20 7.45 -10.56
CA THR A 110 -2.09 6.31 -10.30
C THR A 110 -3.53 6.62 -10.65
N ARG A 111 -4.02 7.84 -10.40
CA ARG A 111 -5.35 8.29 -10.84
C ARG A 111 -5.49 8.26 -12.36
N ARG A 112 -4.50 8.78 -13.10
CA ARG A 112 -4.49 8.71 -14.58
C ARG A 112 -4.53 7.27 -15.10
N LEU A 113 -3.78 6.37 -14.48
CA LEU A 113 -3.80 4.96 -14.86
C LEU A 113 -5.12 4.29 -14.50
N SER A 114 -5.68 4.61 -13.34
CA SER A 114 -6.98 4.07 -12.90
C SER A 114 -8.08 4.49 -13.87
N TRP A 115 -8.09 5.75 -14.30
CA TRP A 115 -8.98 6.24 -15.35
C TRP A 115 -8.83 5.46 -16.67
N ARG A 116 -7.60 5.15 -17.08
CA ARG A 116 -7.34 4.31 -18.27
C ARG A 116 -7.79 2.86 -18.09
N PHE A 117 -7.87 2.35 -16.85
CA PHE A 117 -8.46 1.05 -16.52
C PHE A 117 -9.98 1.12 -16.29
N GLY A 118 -10.61 2.27 -16.56
CA GLY A 118 -12.06 2.47 -16.49
C GLY A 118 -12.58 2.86 -15.11
N TRP A 119 -11.70 3.15 -14.15
CA TRP A 119 -12.12 3.67 -12.85
C TRP A 119 -12.51 5.15 -12.96
N ILE A 120 -13.75 5.46 -12.58
CA ILE A 120 -14.33 6.82 -12.71
C ILE A 120 -14.39 7.58 -11.37
N GLY A 121 -13.80 7.02 -10.31
CA GLY A 121 -13.77 7.62 -8.98
C GLY A 121 -15.09 7.44 -8.22
N ALA A 122 -15.00 7.53 -6.89
CA ALA A 122 -16.12 7.77 -5.98
C ALA A 122 -16.04 9.21 -5.47
#